data_AF-A0AA97GS86-F1
#
_entry.id   AF-A0AA97GS86-F1
#
_cell.length_a   1.000
_cell.length_b   1.000
_cell.length_c   1.000
_cell.angle_alpha   90.00
_cell.angle_beta   90.00
_cell.angle_gamma   90.00
#
_symmetry.space_group_name_H-M   'P 1'
#
loop_
_entity.id
_entity.type
_entity.pdbx_description
1 polymer ?
#
loop_
_entity_poly.entity_id
_entity_poly.type
_entity_poly.pdbx_seq_one_letter_code
_entity_poly.pdbx_strand_id
1 'polypeptide(L)' 'MMLLVQLIDVIVEYVKLLVGAPGHRNIFARVIAWLVLIALIATVVGLIAWGVSLIPELIGLLNGD' A
#
# COMPACT_ATOMS: atom_id res chain seq x y z
N MET A 1 3.64 -3.43 23.28
CA MET A 1 4.49 -2.24 23.48
C MET A 1 5.69 -2.29 22.56
N MET A 2 6.59 -3.27 22.72
CA MET A 2 7.83 -3.39 21.91
C MET A 2 7.57 -3.59 20.39
N LEU A 3 6.58 -4.40 20.02
CA LEU A 3 6.23 -4.70 18.61
C LEU A 3 5.66 -3.49 17.85
N LEU A 4 4.88 -2.65 18.54
CA LEU A 4 4.22 -1.49 17.93
C LEU A 4 5.23 -0.35 17.69
N VAL A 5 6.16 -0.17 18.61
CA VAL A 5 7.30 0.77 18.45
C VAL A 5 8.19 0.33 17.29
N GLN A 6 8.53 -0.96 17.20
CA GLN A 6 9.32 -1.50 16.08
C GLN A 6 8.64 -1.27 14.73
N LEU A 7 7.32 -1.44 14.65
CA LEU A 7 6.56 -1.17 13.43
C LEU A 7 6.63 0.31 13.03
N ILE A 8 6.49 1.22 14.00
CA ILE A 8 6.59 2.66 13.76
C ILE A 8 8.01 3.02 13.29
N ASP A 9 9.05 2.46 13.91
CA ASP A 9 10.44 2.73 13.52
C ASP A 9 10.71 2.31 12.07
N VAL A 10 10.21 1.14 11.66
CA VAL A 10 10.32 0.67 10.26
C VAL A 10 9.61 1.61 9.30
N ILE A 11 8.41 2.09 9.64
CA ILE A 11 7.65 3.04 8.80
C ILE A 11 8.39 4.38 8.69
N VAL A 12 8.87 4.91 9.82
CA VAL A 12 9.60 6.17 9.86
C VAL A 12 10.88 6.09 9.03
N GLU A 13 11.60 4.97 9.10
CA GLU A 13 12.80 4.73 8.31
C GLU A 13 12.48 4.66 6.81
N TYR A 14 11.40 3.96 6.44
CA TYR A 14 10.92 3.91 5.05
C TYR A 14 10.55 5.29 4.51
N VAL A 15 9.88 6.11 5.32
CA VAL A 15 9.52 7.50 4.95
C VAL A 15 10.77 8.38 4.76
N LYS A 16 11.77 8.25 5.63
CA LYS A 16 13.05 8.97 5.46
C LYS A 16 13.74 8.60 4.14
N LEU A 17 13.67 7.32 3.76
CA LEU A 17 14.18 6.80 2.48
C LEU A 17 13.44 7.41 1.28
N LEU A 18 12.11 7.54 1.35
CA LEU A 18 11.28 8.15 0.31
C LEU A 18 11.56 9.65 0.13
N VAL A 19 11.74 10.38 1.24
CA VAL A 19 11.96 11.84 1.26
C VAL A 19 13.41 12.19 0.90
N GLY A 20 14.36 11.30 1.14
CA GLY A 20 15.78 11.54 0.88
C GLY A 20 16.48 12.28 2.03
N ALA A 21 16.18 11.88 3.27
CA ALA A 21 16.79 12.43 4.47
C ALA A 21 18.34 12.26 4.47
N PRO A 22 19.08 13.07 5.25
CA PRO A 22 20.53 12.98 5.33
C PRO A 22 20.98 11.57 5.78
N GLY A 23 21.79 10.89 4.95
CA GLY A 23 22.17 9.47 5.14
C GLY A 23 21.53 8.51 4.14
N HIS A 24 20.40 8.89 3.52
CA HIS A 24 19.64 8.04 2.58
C HIS A 24 19.61 8.62 1.16
N ARG A 25 20.75 9.16 0.70
CA ARG A 25 20.88 9.82 -0.62
C ARG A 25 20.98 8.87 -1.82
N ASN A 26 20.82 7.56 -1.62
CA ASN A 26 20.91 6.61 -2.74
C ASN A 26 19.66 6.72 -3.64
N ILE A 27 19.85 7.33 -4.80
CA ILE A 27 18.78 7.64 -5.77
C ILE A 27 18.06 6.36 -6.21
N PHE A 28 18.80 5.27 -6.46
CA PHE A 28 18.22 4.00 -6.89
C PHE A 28 17.29 3.40 -5.83
N ALA A 29 17.72 3.37 -4.58
CA ALA A 29 16.91 2.86 -3.48
C ALA A 29 15.62 3.69 -3.28
N ARG A 30 15.71 5.01 -3.46
CA ARG A 30 14.56 5.91 -3.41
C ARG A 30 13.55 5.64 -4.53
N VAL A 31 14.02 5.47 -5.77
CA VAL A 31 13.14 5.15 -6.91
C VAL A 31 12.41 3.82 -6.68
N ILE A 32 13.13 2.79 -6.23
CA ILE A 32 12.53 1.49 -5.92
C ILE A 32 11.47 1.63 -4.82
N ALA A 33 11.74 2.38 -3.75
CA ALA A 33 10.78 2.63 -2.68
C ALA A 33 9.49 3.32 -3.20
N TRP A 34 9.63 4.30 -4.10
CA TRP A 34 8.46 4.93 -4.74
C TRP A 34 7.68 3.96 -5.63
N LEU A 35 8.36 3.12 -6.41
CA LEU A 35 7.71 2.09 -7.23
C LEU A 35 6.93 1.08 -6.38
N VAL A 36 7.50 0.65 -5.25
CA VAL A 36 6.83 -0.23 -4.29
C VAL A 36 5.59 0.44 -3.71
N LEU A 37 5.68 1.73 -3.33
CA LEU A 37 4.54 2.48 -2.81
C LEU A 37 3.41 2.59 -3.84
N ILE A 38 3.75 2.91 -5.10
CA ILE A 38 2.77 3.00 -6.19
C ILE A 38 2.13 1.63 -6.45
N ALA A 39 2.92 0.56 -6.49
CA ALA A 39 2.42 -0.79 -6.67
C ALA A 39 1.47 -1.22 -5.54
N LEU A 40 1.79 -0.87 -4.29
CA LEU A 40 0.93 -1.12 -3.13
C LEU A 40 -0.41 -0.39 -3.29
N ILE A 41 -0.38 0.90 -3.62
CA ILE A 41 -1.59 1.71 -3.84
C ILE A 41 -2.43 1.13 -4.98
N ALA A 42 -1.81 0.80 -6.11
CA ALA A 42 -2.48 0.21 -7.26
C ALA A 42 -3.12 -1.15 -6.91
N THR A 43 -2.45 -1.96 -6.08
CA THR A 43 -3.00 -3.24 -5.59
C THR A 43 -4.23 -3.01 -4.73
N VAL A 44 -4.19 -2.06 -3.78
CA VAL A 44 -5.34 -1.73 -2.93
C VAL A 44 -6.52 -1.24 -3.77
N VAL A 45 -6.28 -0.34 -4.71
CA VAL A 45 -7.31 0.14 -5.63
C VAL A 45 -7.88 -1.00 -6.47
N GLY A 46 -7.03 -1.89 -6.98
CA GLY A 46 -7.45 -3.07 -7.74
C GLY A 46 -8.31 -4.03 -6.93
N LEU A 47 -7.95 -4.28 -5.66
CA LEU A 47 -8.74 -5.11 -4.75
C LEU A 47 -10.11 -4.50 -4.46
N ILE A 48 -10.18 -3.18 -4.24
CA ILE A 48 -11.45 -2.48 -4.04
C ILE A 48 -12.31 -2.56 -5.30
N ALA A 49 -11.72 -2.29 -6.47
CA ALA A 49 -12.43 -2.37 -7.75
C ALA A 49 -12.96 -3.78 -8.02
N TRP A 50 -12.16 -4.81 -7.71
CA TRP A 50 -12.59 -6.21 -7.79
C TRP A 50 -13.76 -6.50 -6.85
N GLY A 51 -13.69 -6.07 -5.58
CA GLY A 51 -14.80 -6.21 -4.65
C GLY A 51 -16.08 -5.52 -5.12
N VAL A 52 -15.96 -4.32 -5.69
CA VAL A 52 -17.09 -3.57 -6.26
C VAL A 52 -17.70 -4.29 -7.47
N SER A 53 -16.89 -4.94 -8.30
CA SER A 53 -17.38 -5.69 -9.45
C SER A 53 -18.25 -6.90 -9.10
N LEU A 54 -18.14 -7.42 -7.88
CA LEU A 54 -18.96 -8.55 -7.39
C LEU A 54 -20.32 -8.11 -6.83
N ILE A 55 -20.54 -6.81 -6.64
CA ILE A 55 -21.80 -6.29 -6.09
C ILE A 55 -23.03 -6.67 -6.93
N PRO A 56 -23.02 -6.57 -8.27
CA PRO A 56 -24.19 -6.94 -9.09
C PRO A 56 -24.58 -8.42 -8.93
N GLU A 57 -23.60 -9.33 -8.85
CA GLU A 57 -23.87 -10.77 -8.65
C GLU A 57 -24.47 -11.03 -7.26
N LEU A 58 -23.94 -10.38 -6.23
CA LEU A 58 -24.50 -10.47 -4.88
C LEU A 58 -25.94 -9.94 -4.82
N ILE A 59 -26.23 -8.84 -5.52
CA ILE A 59 -27.59 -8.29 -5.64
C ILE A 59 -28.51 -9.24 -6.40
N GLY A 60 -28.03 -9.88 -7.48
CA GLY A 60 -28.79 -10.88 -8.24
C GLY A 60 -29.21 -12.07 -7.37
N LEU A 61 -28.27 -12.64 -6.62
CA LEU A 61 -28.52 -13.73 -5.68
C LEU A 61 -29.52 -13.36 -4.56
N LEU A 62 -29.53 -12.11 -4.12
CA LEU A 62 -30.46 -11.59 -3.11
C LEU A 62 -31.87 -11.35 -3.67
N ASN A 63 -31.96 -10.92 -4.93
CA ASN A 63 -33.23 -10.66 -5.60
C ASN A 63 -33.88 -11.92 -6.19
N GLY A 64 -33.17 -13.06 -6.19
CA GLY A 64 -33.69 -14.36 -6.62
C GLY A 64 -33.61 -14.62 -8.12
N ASP A 65 -32.73 -13.91 -8.84
CA ASP A 65 -32.30 -14.26 -10.19
C ASP A 65 -31.23 -15.37 -10.19
#